data_AF-A0A963L7C9-F1
#
_entry.id   AF-A0A963L7C9-F1
#
_cell.length_a   1.000
_cell.length_b   1.000
_cell.length_c   1.000
_cell.angle_alpha   90.00
_cell.angle_beta   90.00
_cell.angle_gamma   90.00
#
_symmetry.space_group_name_H-M   'P 1'
#
loop_
_entity.id
_entity.type
_entity.pdbx_description
1 polymer ?
#
loop_
_entity_poly.entity_id
_entity_poly.type
_entity_poly.pdbx_seq_one_letter_code
_entity_poly.pdbx_strand_id
1 'polypeptide(L)'
;MRPEHCLATRWPRLRAAAERERRAAPGKHVPASVFLTFCIHLATVLVVYTVRLTEEFVAWLDALSDKRAQVRIAARLRQAEAGNLGDWQPIEGDVSEMRVHYGPGYRLYFVRRGRVIVVILNAGDKSTQKRDVRRAARLAAELGEDQ
;
A
#
# COMPACT_ATOMS: atom_id res chain seq x y z
N MET A 1 -25.91 -2.61 10.62
CA MET A 1 -25.99 -1.41 11.48
C MET A 1 -25.09 -1.66 12.68
N ARG A 2 -24.11 -0.76 12.87
CA ARG A 2 -23.14 -0.64 13.97
C ARG A 2 -21.94 -1.63 14.05
N PRO A 3 -20.78 -1.14 14.52
CA PRO A 3 -19.60 -1.12 13.67
C PRO A 3 -18.28 -1.49 14.43
N GLU A 4 -17.15 -1.50 13.73
CA GLU A 4 -15.78 -1.25 14.24
C GLU A 4 -15.25 -2.15 15.36
N HIS A 5 -14.64 -3.27 14.97
CA HIS A 5 -13.51 -3.81 15.73
C HIS A 5 -12.31 -2.86 15.57
N CYS A 6 -12.24 -1.90 16.48
CA CYS A 6 -11.14 -0.97 16.67
C CYS A 6 -9.80 -1.73 16.79
N LEU A 7 -8.82 -1.38 15.94
CA LEU A 7 -7.48 -1.98 15.83
C LEU A 7 -6.58 -1.81 17.09
N ALA A 8 -7.14 -1.32 18.21
CA ALA A 8 -6.41 -0.94 19.41
C ALA A 8 -6.17 -2.07 20.44
N THR A 9 -6.54 -3.31 20.13
CA THR A 9 -6.38 -4.47 21.03
C THR A 9 -5.20 -5.39 20.71
N ARG A 10 -4.44 -5.15 19.63
CA ARG A 10 -3.41 -6.12 19.18
C ARG A 10 -1.96 -5.82 19.59
N TRP A 11 -1.63 -4.62 20.10
CA TRP A 11 -0.21 -4.23 20.27
C TRP A 11 0.08 -3.38 21.52
N PRO A 12 0.45 -4.00 22.66
CA PRO A 12 0.73 -3.30 23.92
C PRO A 12 1.87 -2.27 23.83
N ARG A 13 2.87 -2.53 22.97
CA ARG A 13 4.04 -1.66 22.79
C ARG A 13 3.73 -0.34 22.06
N LEU A 14 2.64 -0.29 21.28
CA LEU A 14 2.18 0.94 20.61
C LEU A 14 1.37 1.82 21.56
N ARG A 15 0.66 1.25 22.55
CA ARG A 15 0.04 2.03 23.63
C ARG A 15 1.08 2.79 24.45
N ALA A 16 2.17 2.11 24.82
CA ALA A 16 3.24 2.70 25.60
C ALA A 16 4.02 3.81 24.85
N ALA A 17 3.96 3.86 23.52
CA ALA A 17 4.52 4.96 22.72
C ALA A 17 3.55 6.15 22.66
N ALA A 18 2.27 5.90 22.38
CA ALA A 18 1.22 6.92 22.34
C ALA A 18 0.94 7.59 23.71
N GLU A 19 1.22 6.91 24.83
CA GLU A 19 1.10 7.47 26.17
C GLU A 19 2.29 8.38 26.56
N ARG A 20 3.48 8.14 26.02
CA ARG A 20 4.65 9.02 26.23
C ARG A 20 4.51 10.33 25.48
N GLU A 21 3.96 10.28 24.27
CA GLU A 21 3.72 11.45 23.43
C GLU A 21 2.68 12.41 24.06
N ARG A 22 1.68 11.86 24.75
CA ARG A 22 0.68 12.64 25.51
C ARG A 22 1.26 13.41 26.71
N ARG A 23 2.38 12.96 27.30
CA ARG A 23 3.01 13.65 28.44
C ARG A 23 3.95 14.78 28.03
N ALA A 24 4.24 14.96 26.74
CA ALA A 24 5.31 15.84 26.26
C ALA A 24 4.88 17.24 25.76
N ALA A 25 3.59 17.60 25.80
CA ALA A 25 3.12 18.90 25.30
C ALA A 25 2.53 19.79 26.40
N PRO A 26 3.20 20.87 26.83
CA PRO A 26 2.58 21.86 27.70
C PRO A 26 1.76 22.87 26.89
N GLY A 27 0.52 23.12 27.32
CA GLY A 27 0.06 24.51 27.47
C GLY A 27 -0.86 25.14 26.43
N LYS A 28 -1.58 24.40 25.56
CA LYS A 28 -2.79 24.95 24.91
C LYS A 28 -3.91 23.90 24.90
N HIS A 29 -4.93 24.14 25.71
CA HIS A 29 -6.09 23.27 25.85
C HIS A 29 -6.94 23.37 24.58
N VAL A 30 -6.73 22.46 23.63
CA VAL A 30 -7.64 22.29 22.49
C VAL A 30 -8.76 21.37 22.98
N PRO A 31 -10.03 21.80 22.97
CA PRO A 31 -11.12 20.97 23.47
C PRO A 31 -11.20 19.66 22.68
N ALA A 32 -11.47 18.55 23.37
CA ALA A 32 -11.49 17.21 22.77
C ALA A 32 -12.42 17.09 21.55
N SER A 33 -13.46 17.94 21.47
CA SER A 33 -14.37 18.05 20.32
C SER A 33 -13.69 18.59 19.06
N VAL A 34 -12.72 19.50 19.20
CA VAL A 34 -11.96 20.07 18.08
C VAL A 34 -10.84 19.09 17.65
N PHE A 35 -10.24 18.37 18.59
CA PHE A 35 -9.21 17.37 18.29
C PHE A 35 -9.79 16.15 17.54
N LEU A 36 -10.96 15.67 17.94
CA LEU A 36 -11.63 14.54 17.30
C LEU A 36 -12.16 14.92 15.90
N THR A 37 -12.68 16.13 15.73
CA THR A 37 -13.18 16.62 14.44
C THR A 37 -12.03 16.91 13.45
N PHE A 38 -10.88 17.40 13.93
CA PHE A 38 -9.67 17.62 13.12
C PHE A 38 -9.02 16.30 12.68
N CYS A 39 -9.04 15.25 13.52
CA CYS A 39 -8.55 13.91 13.14
C CYS A 39 -9.51 13.15 12.20
N ILE A 40 -10.83 13.35 12.33
CA ILE A 40 -11.82 12.65 11.49
C ILE A 40 -11.98 13.33 10.10
N HIS A 41 -11.85 14.65 9.99
CA HIS A 41 -11.91 15.33 8.69
C HIS A 41 -10.62 15.18 7.86
N LEU A 42 -9.44 15.03 8.48
CA LEU A 42 -8.18 14.79 7.75
C LEU A 42 -8.06 13.35 7.21
N ALA A 43 -8.75 12.39 7.82
CA ALA A 43 -8.65 10.96 7.47
C ALA A 43 -9.57 10.54 6.30
N THR A 44 -10.52 11.38 5.89
CA THR A 44 -11.58 10.95 4.96
C THR A 44 -11.26 11.24 3.48
N VAL A 45 -10.20 12.00 3.17
CA VAL A 45 -9.87 12.41 1.78
C VAL A 45 -8.37 12.33 1.47
N LEU A 46 -7.73 11.18 1.71
CA LEU A 46 -6.31 10.97 1.32
C LEU A 46 -6.11 9.82 0.34
N VAL A 47 -7.18 9.18 -0.17
CA VAL A 47 -7.05 8.16 -1.23
C VAL A 47 -7.16 8.84 -2.59
N VAL A 48 -6.02 9.02 -3.26
CA VAL A 48 -5.91 9.53 -4.63
C VAL A 48 -6.10 8.40 -5.64
N TYR A 49 -5.55 7.22 -5.33
CA TYR A 49 -5.66 6.02 -6.13
C TYR A 49 -6.34 4.88 -5.36
N THR A 50 -7.23 4.15 -6.03
CA THR A 50 -7.75 2.88 -5.53
C THR A 50 -6.80 1.76 -5.95
N VAL A 51 -6.10 1.15 -5.00
CA VAL A 51 -5.22 0.01 -5.26
C VAL A 51 -6.02 -1.29 -5.15
N ARG A 52 -6.06 -2.07 -6.23
CA ARG A 52 -6.63 -3.42 -6.28
C ARG A 52 -5.50 -4.43 -6.41
N LEU A 53 -5.55 -5.49 -5.64
CA LEU A 53 -4.55 -6.56 -5.67
C LEU A 53 -5.19 -7.79 -6.31
N THR A 54 -4.51 -8.40 -7.28
CA THR A 54 -4.95 -9.69 -7.82
C THR A 54 -4.79 -10.79 -6.77
N GLU A 55 -5.59 -11.86 -6.88
CA GLU A 55 -5.48 -13.02 -5.99
C GLU A 55 -4.08 -13.63 -6.00
N GLU A 56 -3.46 -13.70 -7.18
CA GLU A 56 -2.11 -14.20 -7.33
C GLU A 56 -1.09 -13.34 -6.55
N PHE A 57 -1.22 -12.02 -6.63
CA PHE A 57 -0.35 -11.12 -5.88
C PHE A 57 -0.52 -11.30 -4.37
N VAL A 58 -1.76 -11.43 -3.89
CA VAL A 58 -2.04 -11.65 -2.46
C VAL A 58 -1.45 -12.97 -1.98
N ALA A 59 -1.68 -14.06 -2.72
CA ALA A 59 -1.14 -15.37 -2.38
C ALA A 59 0.40 -15.36 -2.34
N TRP A 60 1.03 -14.69 -3.31
CA TRP A 60 2.49 -14.50 -3.30
C TRP A 60 2.94 -13.69 -2.09
N LEU A 61 2.29 -12.56 -1.80
CA LEU A 61 2.66 -11.69 -0.69
C LEU A 61 2.56 -12.44 0.64
N ASP A 62 1.51 -13.25 0.84
CA ASP A 62 1.30 -14.05 2.04
C ASP A 62 2.33 -15.17 2.20
N ALA A 63 2.77 -15.76 1.08
CA ALA A 63 3.81 -16.80 1.06
C ALA A 63 5.23 -16.29 1.35
N LEU A 64 5.47 -14.97 1.39
CA LEU A 64 6.78 -14.42 1.75
C LEU A 64 7.18 -14.82 3.18
N SER A 65 8.34 -15.46 3.29
CA SER A 65 8.97 -15.77 4.58
C SER A 65 9.46 -14.50 5.29
N ASP A 66 9.94 -13.50 4.53
CA ASP A 66 10.40 -12.22 5.08
C ASP A 66 9.21 -11.30 5.43
N LYS A 67 8.85 -11.27 6.71
CA LYS A 67 7.79 -10.41 7.25
C LYS A 67 8.10 -8.92 7.15
N ARG A 68 9.38 -8.53 7.15
CA ARG A 68 9.77 -7.13 6.95
C ARG A 68 9.61 -6.70 5.50
N ALA A 69 9.79 -7.61 4.55
CA ALA A 69 9.46 -7.36 3.15
C ALA A 69 7.94 -7.14 2.98
N GLN A 70 7.11 -8.01 3.56
CA GLN A 70 5.65 -7.86 3.52
C GLN A 70 5.19 -6.48 4.02
N VAL A 71 5.68 -6.05 5.19
CA VAL A 71 5.32 -4.74 5.77
C VAL A 71 5.75 -3.58 4.87
N ARG A 72 6.93 -3.64 4.26
CA ARG A 72 7.43 -2.58 3.38
C ARG A 72 6.66 -2.51 2.07
N ILE A 73 6.31 -3.67 1.49
CA ILE A 73 5.47 -3.74 0.30
C ILE A 73 4.09 -3.13 0.60
N ALA A 74 3.45 -3.54 1.70
CA ALA A 74 2.17 -2.98 2.12
C ALA A 74 2.23 -1.46 2.37
N ALA A 75 3.30 -0.97 3.00
CA ALA A 75 3.52 0.46 3.19
C ALA A 75 3.66 1.20 1.85
N ARG A 76 4.37 0.62 0.87
CA ARG A 76 4.49 1.21 -0.46
C ARG A 76 3.15 1.27 -1.19
N LEU A 77 2.32 0.23 -1.08
CA LEU A 77 0.97 0.23 -1.65
C LEU A 77 0.09 1.32 -1.03
N ARG A 78 0.16 1.54 0.29
CA ARG A 78 -0.55 2.65 0.94
C ARG A 78 -0.06 4.03 0.50
N GLN A 79 1.24 4.17 0.25
CA GLN A 79 1.77 5.41 -0.33
C GLN A 79 1.23 5.62 -1.74
N ALA A 80 1.12 4.56 -2.53
CA ALA A 80 0.51 4.60 -3.85
C ALA A 80 -0.97 5.00 -3.77
N GLU A 81 -1.75 4.44 -2.84
CA GLU A 81 -3.14 4.88 -2.58
C GLU A 81 -3.21 6.38 -2.28
N ALA A 82 -2.24 6.92 -1.55
CA ALA A 82 -2.15 8.33 -1.22
C ALA A 82 -1.63 9.23 -2.36
N GLY A 83 -1.41 8.70 -3.56
CA GLY A 83 -0.94 9.46 -4.70
C GLY A 83 0.57 9.42 -4.92
N ASN A 84 1.33 8.79 -4.03
CA ASN A 84 2.78 8.71 -4.10
C ASN A 84 3.25 7.32 -4.55
N LEU A 85 3.48 7.17 -5.85
CA LEU A 85 3.99 5.94 -6.47
C LEU A 85 5.48 5.68 -6.16
N GLY A 86 6.21 6.70 -5.69
CA GLY A 86 7.65 6.62 -5.42
C GLY A 86 8.48 6.36 -6.68
N ASP A 87 9.44 5.43 -6.58
CA ASP A 87 10.24 4.96 -7.72
C ASP A 87 9.40 4.00 -8.58
N TRP A 88 8.93 4.49 -9.73
CA TRP A 88 8.19 3.70 -10.72
C TRP A 88 8.55 4.13 -12.15
N GLN A 89 8.33 3.22 -13.09
CA GLN A 89 8.54 3.46 -14.52
C GLN A 89 7.54 2.66 -15.39
N PRO A 90 7.05 3.20 -16.52
CA PRO A 90 6.39 2.39 -17.54
C PRO A 90 7.39 1.41 -18.16
N ILE A 91 6.94 0.21 -18.56
CA ILE A 91 7.79 -0.79 -19.21
C ILE A 91 7.26 -1.14 -20.60
N GLU A 92 6.12 -1.83 -20.67
CA GLU A 92 5.60 -2.41 -21.92
C GLU A 92 4.07 -2.40 -21.90
N GLY A 93 3.47 -1.85 -22.96
CA GLY A 93 2.03 -1.61 -23.02
C GLY A 93 1.57 -0.75 -21.84
N ASP A 94 0.49 -1.18 -21.18
CA ASP A 94 -0.07 -0.50 -20.00
C ASP A 94 0.62 -0.91 -18.69
N VAL A 95 1.62 -1.78 -18.74
CA VAL A 95 2.31 -2.29 -17.56
C VAL A 95 3.40 -1.32 -17.11
N SER A 96 3.32 -0.97 -15.83
CA SER A 96 4.31 -0.18 -15.11
C SER A 96 4.95 -1.00 -13.99
N GLU A 97 6.18 -0.68 -13.62
CA GLU A 97 6.93 -1.29 -12.53
C GLU A 97 7.12 -0.27 -11.41
N MET A 98 6.84 -0.69 -10.17
CA MET A 98 7.15 0.06 -8.95
C MET A 98 8.24 -0.68 -8.17
N ARG A 99 9.29 0.05 -7.78
CA ARG A 99 10.47 -0.54 -7.13
C ARG A 99 10.43 -0.32 -5.62
N VAL A 100 10.68 -1.41 -4.89
CA VAL A 100 10.85 -1.43 -3.44
C VAL A 100 12.27 -1.86 -3.13
N HIS A 101 13.11 -0.88 -2.78
CA HIS A 101 14.51 -1.05 -2.42
C HIS A 101 14.66 -1.69 -1.03
N TYR A 102 14.41 -3.00 -0.96
CA TYR A 102 14.58 -3.79 0.25
C TYR A 102 14.87 -5.25 -0.09
N GLY A 103 15.77 -5.87 0.67
CA GLY A 103 16.18 -7.26 0.47
C GLY A 103 16.72 -7.48 -0.96
N PRO A 104 16.16 -8.42 -1.74
CA PRO A 104 16.60 -8.68 -3.12
C PRO A 104 16.24 -7.55 -4.11
N GLY A 105 15.45 -6.56 -3.69
CA GLY A 105 14.91 -5.53 -4.56
C GLY A 105 13.63 -6.01 -5.25
N TYR A 106 12.49 -5.77 -4.60
CA TYR A 106 11.20 -6.20 -5.12
C TYR A 106 10.69 -5.23 -6.20
N ARG A 107 10.09 -5.80 -7.24
CA ARG A 107 9.43 -5.07 -8.34
C ARG A 107 7.97 -5.47 -8.35
N LEU A 108 7.09 -4.49 -8.23
CA LEU A 108 5.64 -4.69 -8.30
C LEU A 108 5.18 -4.24 -9.67
N TYR A 109 4.59 -5.15 -10.45
CA TYR A 109 4.01 -4.83 -11.74
C TYR A 109 2.56 -4.45 -11.56
N PHE A 110 2.18 -3.31 -12.12
CA PHE A 110 0.84 -2.78 -12.03
C PHE A 110 0.39 -2.17 -13.35
N VAL A 111 -0.92 -2.09 -13.53
CA VAL A 111 -1.55 -1.26 -14.57
C VAL A 111 -2.28 -0.11 -13.90
N ARG A 112 -2.28 1.04 -14.56
CA ARG A 112 -3.01 2.22 -14.08
C ARG A 112 -4.14 2.56 -15.04
N ARG A 113 -5.38 2.46 -14.57
CA ARG A 113 -6.59 2.85 -15.30
C ARG A 113 -7.25 4.02 -14.59
N GLY A 114 -6.96 5.22 -15.06
CA GLY A 114 -7.37 6.46 -14.38
C GLY A 114 -6.85 6.52 -12.94
N ARG A 115 -7.76 6.46 -11.97
CA ARG A 115 -7.44 6.44 -10.53
C ARG A 115 -7.32 5.03 -9.93
N VAL A 116 -7.48 3.98 -10.72
CA VAL A 116 -7.34 2.60 -10.26
C VAL A 116 -5.94 2.10 -10.60
N ILE A 117 -5.27 1.52 -9.60
CA ILE A 117 -4.00 0.82 -9.75
C ILE A 117 -4.27 -0.65 -9.49
N VAL A 118 -4.11 -1.50 -10.49
CA VAL A 118 -4.24 -2.95 -10.32
C VAL A 118 -2.85 -3.56 -10.25
N VAL A 119 -2.50 -4.14 -9.10
CA VAL A 119 -1.23 -4.80 -8.88
C VAL A 119 -1.35 -6.27 -9.26
N ILE A 120 -0.61 -6.64 -10.29
CA ILE A 120 -0.78 -7.91 -10.99
C ILE A 120 0.20 -8.94 -10.44
N LEU A 121 1.49 -8.59 -10.40
CA LEU A 121 2.56 -9.54 -10.13
C LEU A 121 3.76 -8.89 -9.44
N ASN A 122 4.61 -9.76 -8.91
CA ASN A 122 5.96 -9.44 -8.49
C ASN A 122 6.97 -9.92 -9.55
N ALA A 123 8.08 -9.19 -9.71
CA ALA A 123 9.31 -9.76 -10.26
C ALA A 123 10.28 -10.12 -9.14
N GLY A 124 10.81 -11.33 -9.21
CA GLY A 124 11.93 -11.77 -8.38
C GLY A 124 13.25 -11.20 -8.90
N ASP A 125 14.18 -12.11 -9.20
CA ASP A 125 15.50 -11.78 -9.73
C ASP A 125 15.42 -11.10 -11.12
N LYS A 126 16.39 -10.24 -11.43
CA LYS A 126 16.55 -9.56 -12.72
C LYS A 126 16.62 -10.56 -13.88
N SER A 127 17.08 -11.79 -13.64
CA SER A 127 17.14 -12.87 -14.63
C SER A 127 15.76 -13.30 -15.17
N THR A 128 14.67 -13.11 -14.40
CA THR A 128 13.31 -13.49 -14.83
C THR A 128 12.48 -12.32 -15.36
N GLN A 129 13.02 -11.10 -15.33
CA GLN A 129 12.31 -9.86 -15.65
C GLN A 129 11.55 -9.93 -16.98
N LYS A 130 12.18 -10.40 -18.07
CA LYS A 130 11.51 -10.48 -19.39
C LYS A 130 10.30 -11.40 -19.39
N ARG A 131 10.37 -12.52 -18.66
CA ARG A 131 9.24 -13.46 -18.55
C ARG A 131 8.13 -12.86 -17.71
N ASP A 132 8.50 -12.21 -16.61
CA ASP A 132 7.54 -11.64 -15.67
C ASP A 132 6.82 -10.43 -16.30
N VAL A 133 7.51 -9.60 -17.10
CA VAL A 133 6.89 -8.51 -17.89
C VAL A 133 5.89 -9.05 -18.90
N ARG A 134 6.24 -10.07 -19.68
CA ARG A 134 5.29 -10.69 -20.64
C ARG A 134 4.06 -11.26 -19.94
N ARG A 135 4.25 -11.88 -18.77
CA ARG A 135 3.17 -12.42 -17.98
C ARG A 135 2.26 -11.31 -17.44
N ALA A 136 2.85 -10.23 -16.93
CA ALA A 136 2.11 -9.05 -16.48
C ALA A 136 1.32 -8.40 -17.62
N ALA A 137 1.91 -8.29 -18.82
CA ALA A 137 1.24 -7.75 -19.99
C ALA A 137 0.05 -8.62 -20.44
N ARG A 138 0.20 -9.95 -20.40
CA ARG A 138 -0.91 -10.87 -20.67
C ARG A 138 -2.06 -10.70 -19.68
N LEU A 139 -1.75 -10.70 -18.38
CA LEU A 139 -2.75 -10.52 -17.33
C LEU A 139 -3.42 -9.14 -17.39
N ALA A 140 -2.65 -8.10 -17.74
CA ALA A 140 -3.17 -6.76 -17.97
C ALA A 140 -4.25 -6.73 -19.07
N ALA A 141 -4.02 -7.44 -20.17
CA ALA A 141 -4.99 -7.56 -21.26
C ALA A 141 -6.25 -8.32 -20.84
N GLU A 142 -6.11 -9.35 -20.01
CA GLU A 142 -7.25 -10.13 -19.47
C GLU A 142 -8.11 -9.32 -18.48
N LEU A 143 -7.55 -8.31 -17.82
CA LEU A 143 -8.25 -7.55 -16.78
C LEU A 143 -9.37 -6.61 -17.29
N GLY A 144 -9.49 -6.35 -18.60
CA GLY A 144 -10.59 -5.58 -19.27
C GLY A 144 -10.84 -4.14 -18.78
N GLU A 145 -11.32 -3.21 -19.61
CA GLU A 145 -11.54 -1.79 -19.20
C GLU A 145 -12.55 -1.60 -18.05
N ASP A 146 -13.41 -2.60 -17.78
CA ASP A 146 -14.61 -2.49 -16.93
C ASP A 146 -14.41 -2.87 -15.45
N GLN A 147 -13.42 -2.29 -14.76
CA GLN A 147 -13.20 -2.56 -13.33
C GLN A 147 -13.01 -1.32 -12.45
#